data_AF-A0A410PSA5-F1
#
_entry.id   AF-A0A410PSA5-F1
#
_cell.length_a   1.000
_cell.length_b   1.000
_cell.length_c   1.000
_cell.angle_alpha   90.00
_cell.angle_beta   90.00
_cell.angle_gamma   90.00
#
_symmetry.space_group_name_H-M   'P 1'
#
loop_
_entity.id
_entity.type
_entity.pdbx_description
1 polymer ?
#
loop_
_entity_poly.entity_id
_entity_poly.type
_entity_poly.pdbx_seq_one_letter_code
_entity_poly.pdbx_strand_id
1 'polypeptide(L)'
;MRWQYLTSRTAGIKSTEKNNLVAFRSRKATKLPTKSTLLRKVEGIFKVVGLVEQLGSGMSRILKVYDKDIFRITDHFIKAIFPFSDEMTLENTASSNKSGGINGGILSDEDKLVKLMQYVPSITVNELSNQTGLSTRKISRISKELRETGKITRIGSTRKGAWQIND
;
A
#
# COMPACT_ATOMS: atom_id res chain seq x y z
N MET A 1 -48.80 3.58 34.10
CA MET A 1 -48.98 5.05 34.04
C MET A 1 -49.56 5.54 35.36
N ARG A 2 -48.75 6.18 36.20
CA ARG A 2 -49.22 7.09 37.26
C ARG A 2 -48.02 7.91 37.72
N TRP A 3 -47.94 9.16 37.26
CA TRP A 3 -46.98 10.14 37.76
C TRP A 3 -47.60 10.82 38.98
N GLN A 4 -46.85 10.92 40.07
CA GLN A 4 -47.15 11.84 41.16
C GLN A 4 -45.92 12.73 41.35
N TYR A 5 -46.10 14.01 41.03
CA TYR A 5 -45.16 15.09 41.35
C TYR A 5 -45.52 15.62 42.74
N LEU A 6 -44.55 15.65 43.66
CA LEU A 6 -44.62 16.42 44.92
C LEU A 6 -43.30 17.18 45.08
N THR A 7 -43.30 18.45 44.68
CA THR A 7 -43.28 19.66 45.52
C THR A 7 -41.92 19.99 46.14
N SER A 8 -41.31 21.03 45.57
CA SER A 8 -40.21 21.81 46.12
C SER A 8 -40.52 22.29 47.54
N ARG A 9 -39.58 22.10 48.48
CA ARG A 9 -39.53 22.86 49.74
C ARG A 9 -38.15 23.46 49.93
N THR A 10 -38.21 24.69 50.44
CA THR A 10 -37.22 25.76 50.52
C THR A 10 -36.15 25.58 51.60
N ALA A 11 -35.02 26.24 51.32
CA ALA A 11 -34.11 26.94 52.23
C ALA A 11 -33.18 26.13 53.16
N GLY A 12 -31.88 26.46 53.05
CA GLY A 12 -30.90 26.16 54.10
C GLY A 12 -29.47 26.02 53.59
N ILE A 13 -28.80 27.13 53.25
CA ILE A 13 -27.33 27.15 53.23
C ILE A 13 -26.89 27.17 54.70
N LYS A 14 -26.27 26.09 55.16
CA LYS A 14 -25.32 26.12 56.29
C LYS A 14 -24.12 25.24 55.94
N SER A 15 -23.00 25.91 55.74
CA SER A 15 -21.66 25.33 55.68
C SER A 15 -21.30 24.74 57.04
N THR A 16 -20.96 23.45 57.09
CA THR A 16 -19.92 22.91 57.98
C THR A 16 -19.40 21.58 57.42
N GLU A 17 -18.08 21.59 57.23
CA GLU A 17 -17.17 20.55 56.77
C GLU A 17 -17.27 19.24 57.56
N LYS A 18 -17.44 18.10 56.86
CA LYS A 18 -16.77 16.79 57.11
C LYS A 18 -17.38 15.71 56.21
N ASN A 19 -16.50 14.87 55.66
CA ASN A 19 -16.73 13.66 54.87
C ASN A 19 -16.64 13.85 53.35
N ASN A 20 -15.40 13.86 52.87
CA ASN A 20 -15.02 13.55 51.50
C ASN A 20 -15.49 12.12 51.15
N LEU A 21 -16.73 11.98 50.70
CA LEU A 21 -17.17 10.83 49.91
C LEU A 21 -17.28 11.29 48.47
N VAL A 22 -16.21 11.08 47.71
CA VAL A 22 -16.25 11.19 46.25
C VAL A 22 -17.18 10.09 45.75
N ALA A 23 -18.44 10.46 45.45
CA ALA A 23 -19.38 9.56 44.83
C ALA A 23 -18.87 9.20 43.43
N PHE A 24 -18.19 8.05 43.31
CA PHE A 24 -17.90 7.45 42.01
C PHE A 24 -19.23 7.02 41.39
N ARG A 25 -19.75 7.89 40.51
CA ARG A 25 -20.92 7.57 39.68
C ARG A 25 -20.55 6.36 38.82
N SER A 26 -21.08 5.19 39.16
CA SER A 26 -20.93 3.96 38.38
C SER A 26 -21.26 4.27 36.92
N ARG A 27 -20.26 4.21 36.05
CA ARG A 27 -20.46 4.26 34.60
C ARG A 27 -21.28 3.02 34.27
N LYS A 28 -22.57 3.19 33.97
CA LYS A 28 -23.40 2.12 33.39
C LYS A 28 -22.55 1.45 32.30
N ALA A 29 -22.36 0.14 32.43
CA ALA A 29 -21.66 -0.65 31.43
C ALA A 29 -22.27 -0.32 30.05
N THR A 30 -21.48 0.32 29.20
CA THR A 30 -21.90 0.59 27.83
C THR A 30 -22.10 -0.76 27.16
N LYS A 31 -23.28 -1.00 26.56
CA LYS A 31 -23.58 -2.26 25.87
C LYS A 31 -22.43 -2.59 24.90
N LEU A 32 -21.96 -3.84 24.94
CA LEU A 32 -20.97 -4.35 24.00
C LEU A 32 -21.38 -3.99 22.56
N PRO A 33 -20.45 -3.48 21.74
CA PRO A 33 -20.77 -3.08 20.37
C PRO A 33 -21.23 -4.30 19.59
N THR A 34 -22.38 -4.18 18.92
CA THR A 34 -22.86 -5.18 17.96
C THR A 34 -21.84 -5.39 16.83
N LYS A 35 -21.85 -6.57 16.17
CA LYS A 35 -20.98 -6.85 15.02
C LYS A 35 -21.03 -5.73 13.95
N SER A 36 -22.21 -5.16 13.70
CA SER A 36 -22.41 -4.07 12.74
C SER A 36 -21.65 -2.77 13.11
N THR A 37 -21.58 -2.44 14.41
CA THR A 37 -20.86 -1.27 14.91
C THR A 37 -19.34 -1.45 14.89
N LEU A 38 -18.87 -2.68 15.07
CA LEU A 38 -17.44 -3.00 14.95
C LEU A 38 -16.98 -2.91 13.49
N LEU A 39 -17.73 -3.51 12.56
CA LEU A 39 -17.42 -3.44 11.13
C LEU A 39 -17.36 -1.99 10.62
N ARG A 40 -18.33 -1.15 10.99
CA ARG A 40 -18.30 0.29 10.65
C ARG A 40 -17.11 1.03 11.25
N LYS A 41 -16.70 0.67 12.48
CA LYS A 41 -15.54 1.30 13.13
C LYS A 41 -14.23 0.92 12.44
N VAL A 42 -14.11 -0.34 12.02
CA VAL A 42 -12.98 -0.83 11.23
C VAL A 42 -12.95 -0.14 9.86
N GLU A 43 -14.06 -0.10 9.13
CA GLU A 43 -14.18 0.63 7.87
C GLU A 43 -13.77 2.10 8.01
N GLY A 44 -14.23 2.78 9.07
CA GLY A 44 -13.88 4.17 9.36
C GLY A 44 -12.38 4.38 9.53
N ILE A 45 -11.67 3.46 10.20
CA ILE A 45 -10.21 3.53 10.35
C ILE A 45 -9.53 3.39 8.99
N PHE A 46 -9.92 2.39 8.19
CA PHE A 46 -9.32 2.18 6.87
C PHE A 46 -9.62 3.33 5.89
N LYS A 47 -10.78 3.97 6.01
CA LYS A 47 -11.15 5.16 5.23
C LYS A 47 -10.32 6.38 5.61
N VAL A 48 -10.08 6.60 6.91
CA VAL A 48 -9.23 7.71 7.40
C VAL A 48 -7.77 7.52 6.94
N VAL A 49 -7.28 6.29 6.89
CA VAL A 49 -5.92 5.97 6.42
C VAL A 49 -5.84 5.91 4.88
N GLY A 50 -6.94 6.12 4.16
CA GLY A 50 -6.98 6.12 2.70
C GLY A 50 -6.76 4.75 2.06
N LEU A 51 -6.91 3.67 2.85
CA LEU A 51 -6.73 2.29 2.40
C LEU A 51 -8.01 1.67 1.83
N VAL A 52 -9.17 2.24 2.17
CA VAL A 52 -10.48 1.78 1.70
C VAL A 52 -11.31 2.97 1.26
N GLU A 53 -11.89 2.85 0.08
CA GLU A 53 -12.83 3.84 -0.44
C GLU A 53 -14.27 3.57 0.04
N GLN A 54 -15.17 4.55 -0.16
CA GLN A 54 -16.59 4.35 0.13
C GLN A 54 -17.12 3.10 -0.59
N LEU A 55 -17.83 2.25 0.16
CA LEU A 55 -18.44 1.01 -0.34
C LEU A 55 -19.17 1.27 -1.67
N GLY A 56 -18.94 0.40 -2.65
CA GLY A 56 -19.62 0.43 -3.95
C GLY A 56 -18.92 1.22 -5.06
N SER A 57 -17.92 2.06 -4.75
CA SER A 57 -17.16 2.79 -5.78
C SER A 57 -16.19 1.88 -6.57
N GLY A 58 -15.61 0.87 -5.90
CA GLY A 58 -14.60 -0.02 -6.49
C GLY A 58 -15.11 -0.84 -7.66
N MET A 59 -16.30 -1.44 -7.54
CA MET A 59 -16.89 -2.25 -8.60
C MET A 59 -17.12 -1.42 -9.87
N SER A 60 -17.64 -0.21 -9.73
CA SER A 60 -17.84 0.69 -10.87
C SER A 60 -16.54 1.09 -11.56
N ARG A 61 -15.42 1.19 -10.85
CA ARG A 61 -14.11 1.45 -11.48
C ARG A 61 -13.57 0.23 -12.20
N ILE A 62 -13.68 -0.94 -11.59
CA ILE A 62 -13.21 -2.19 -12.20
C ILE A 62 -13.95 -2.43 -13.52
N LEU A 63 -15.28 -2.24 -13.53
CA LEU A 63 -16.12 -2.40 -14.71
C LEU A 63 -15.94 -1.33 -15.80
N LYS A 64 -15.18 -0.26 -15.55
CA LYS A 64 -14.77 0.71 -16.59
C LYS A 64 -13.57 0.23 -17.39
N VAL A 65 -12.72 -0.58 -16.76
CA VAL A 65 -11.42 -1.01 -17.31
C VAL A 65 -11.50 -2.44 -17.84
N TYR A 66 -12.28 -3.29 -17.18
CA TYR A 66 -12.40 -4.70 -17.51
C TYR A 66 -13.84 -5.05 -17.84
N ASP A 67 -13.99 -5.99 -18.77
CA ASP A 67 -15.30 -6.56 -19.11
C ASP A 67 -15.89 -7.34 -17.94
N LYS A 68 -17.21 -7.44 -17.91
CA LYS A 68 -17.96 -8.13 -16.84
C LYS A 68 -17.60 -9.61 -16.71
N ASP A 69 -17.10 -10.19 -17.79
CA ASP A 69 -16.78 -11.61 -17.91
C ASP A 69 -15.61 -12.05 -17.01
N ILE A 70 -14.85 -11.10 -16.46
CA ILE A 70 -13.84 -11.40 -15.42
C ILE A 70 -14.47 -11.93 -14.14
N PHE A 71 -15.75 -11.63 -13.89
CA PHE A 71 -16.48 -12.02 -12.70
C PHE A 71 -17.36 -13.24 -12.99
N ARG A 72 -17.14 -14.32 -12.23
CA ARG A 72 -18.00 -15.49 -12.20
C ARG A 72 -18.68 -15.59 -10.85
N ILE A 73 -19.97 -15.28 -10.83
CA ILE A 73 -20.80 -15.37 -9.62
C ILE A 73 -21.41 -16.77 -9.57
N THR A 74 -21.20 -17.45 -8.44
CA THR A 74 -21.82 -18.73 -8.12
C THR A 74 -22.56 -18.60 -6.80
N ASP A 75 -23.41 -19.58 -6.45
CA ASP A 75 -24.26 -19.53 -5.25
C ASP A 75 -23.48 -19.30 -3.94
N HIS A 76 -22.21 -19.73 -3.89
CA HIS A 76 -21.40 -19.72 -2.68
C HIS A 76 -20.22 -18.76 -2.73
N PHE A 77 -19.78 -18.33 -3.91
CA PHE A 77 -18.63 -17.43 -4.04
C PHE A 77 -18.65 -16.64 -5.36
N ILE A 78 -17.91 -15.53 -5.33
CA ILE A 78 -17.60 -14.74 -6.52
C ILE A 78 -16.13 -14.99 -6.85
N LYS A 79 -15.85 -15.45 -8.07
CA LYS A 79 -14.50 -15.57 -8.62
C LYS A 79 -14.23 -14.40 -9.54
N ALA A 80 -13.12 -13.69 -9.33
CA ALA A 80 -12.65 -12.66 -10.25
C ALA A 80 -11.31 -13.11 -10.84
N ILE A 81 -11.20 -13.13 -12.18
CA ILE A 81 -9.96 -13.49 -12.89
C ILE A 81 -9.51 -12.26 -13.70
N PHE A 82 -8.46 -11.59 -13.24
CA PHE A 82 -7.91 -10.43 -13.92
C PHE A 82 -6.82 -10.87 -14.90
N PRO A 83 -6.96 -10.59 -16.21
CA PRO A 83 -5.88 -10.77 -17.15
C PRO A 83 -4.82 -9.70 -16.89
N PHE A 84 -3.62 -10.12 -16.51
CA PHE A 84 -2.46 -9.23 -16.41
C PHE A 84 -1.60 -9.41 -17.67
N SER A 85 -1.45 -8.36 -18.45
CA SER A 85 -0.39 -8.26 -19.44
C SER A 85 0.87 -7.73 -18.74
N ASP A 86 2.01 -8.37 -18.96
CA ASP A 86 3.29 -7.97 -18.34
C ASP A 86 3.76 -6.56 -18.78
N GLU A 87 3.10 -5.93 -19.76
CA GLU A 87 3.38 -4.58 -20.25
C GLU A 87 2.56 -3.49 -19.55
N MET A 88 2.53 -3.48 -18.21
CA MET A 88 2.08 -2.30 -17.48
C MET A 88 3.28 -1.61 -16.83
N THR A 89 4.05 -0.88 -17.64
CA THR A 89 4.90 0.19 -17.13
C THR A 89 3.98 1.20 -16.45
N LEU A 90 3.92 1.13 -15.12
CA LEU A 90 3.28 2.13 -14.30
C LEU A 90 3.98 3.47 -14.55
N GLU A 91 3.43 4.29 -15.45
CA GLU A 91 3.66 5.73 -15.43
C GLU A 91 3.02 6.29 -14.17
N ASN A 92 3.74 6.13 -13.05
CA ASN A 92 3.39 6.72 -11.77
C ASN A 92 3.65 8.22 -11.86
N THR A 93 2.66 8.98 -12.33
CA THR A 93 2.48 10.35 -11.86
C THR A 93 2.34 10.32 -10.33
N ALA A 94 3.14 11.16 -9.68
CA ALA A 94 3.16 11.50 -8.26
C ALA A 94 3.91 10.53 -7.32
N SER A 95 5.20 10.84 -7.15
CA SER A 95 5.84 11.07 -5.86
C SER A 95 5.20 10.37 -4.65
N SER A 96 5.68 9.17 -4.34
CA SER A 96 5.74 8.71 -2.95
C SER A 96 6.71 7.54 -2.86
N ASN A 97 7.76 7.72 -2.05
CA ASN A 97 8.65 6.67 -1.62
C ASN A 97 7.85 5.47 -1.09
N LYS A 98 7.73 4.40 -1.90
CA LYS A 98 7.31 3.09 -1.44
C LYS A 98 8.32 2.05 -1.89
N SER A 99 9.34 1.88 -1.06
CA SER A 99 9.97 0.59 -0.85
C SER A 99 8.89 -0.39 -0.42
N GLY A 100 8.41 -1.22 -1.32
CA GLY A 100 7.31 -2.11 -0.98
C GLY A 100 6.92 -3.06 -2.09
N GLY A 101 7.81 -4.02 -2.36
CA GLY A 101 7.51 -5.33 -2.93
C GLY A 101 6.89 -5.35 -4.33
N ILE A 102 7.23 -6.37 -5.11
CA ILE A 102 6.29 -7.22 -5.86
C ILE A 102 7.20 -8.24 -6.53
N ASN A 103 7.26 -9.43 -5.94
CA ASN A 103 7.81 -10.62 -6.58
C ASN A 103 6.79 -11.09 -7.64
N GLY A 104 6.82 -10.51 -8.84
CA GLY A 104 6.01 -10.94 -9.98
C GLY A 104 6.90 -11.25 -11.16
N GLY A 105 7.12 -12.54 -11.45
CA GLY A 105 7.78 -13.01 -12.69
C GLY A 105 9.14 -12.38 -13.02
N ILE A 106 9.94 -12.06 -12.01
CA ILE A 106 11.09 -11.16 -12.12
C ILE A 106 12.23 -11.82 -12.91
N LEU A 107 12.35 -11.42 -14.17
CA LEU A 107 13.67 -11.22 -14.73
C LEU A 107 14.39 -10.27 -13.78
N SER A 108 15.45 -10.75 -13.12
CA SER A 108 16.15 -9.98 -12.09
C SER A 108 16.59 -8.64 -12.69
N ASP A 109 16.73 -7.61 -11.86
CA ASP A 109 17.24 -6.34 -12.35
C ASP A 109 18.62 -6.52 -13.02
N GLU A 110 19.38 -7.52 -12.56
CA GLU A 110 20.64 -7.97 -13.16
C GLU A 110 20.43 -8.47 -14.60
N ASP A 111 19.48 -9.39 -14.81
CA ASP A 111 19.20 -9.95 -16.13
C ASP A 111 18.67 -8.90 -17.11
N LYS A 112 17.92 -7.89 -16.63
CA LYS A 112 17.51 -6.74 -17.45
C LYS A 112 18.73 -5.95 -17.94
N LEU A 113 19.68 -5.69 -17.04
CA LEU A 113 20.91 -4.99 -17.37
C LEU A 113 21.76 -5.81 -18.37
N VAL A 114 21.92 -7.11 -18.14
CA VAL A 114 22.69 -8.00 -19.03
C VAL A 114 22.08 -8.02 -20.43
N LYS A 115 20.75 -8.15 -20.57
CA LYS A 115 20.08 -8.09 -21.88
C LYS A 115 20.34 -6.76 -22.59
N LEU A 116 20.24 -5.63 -21.89
CA LEU A 116 20.51 -4.33 -22.51
C LEU A 116 21.97 -4.17 -22.93
N MET A 117 22.92 -4.65 -22.12
CA MET A 117 24.34 -4.67 -22.46
C MET A 117 24.64 -5.58 -23.66
N GLN A 118 23.85 -6.65 -23.85
CA GLN A 118 23.96 -7.53 -25.02
C GLN A 118 23.54 -6.81 -26.32
N TYR A 119 22.44 -6.04 -26.27
CA TYR A 119 21.97 -5.28 -27.44
C TYR A 119 22.83 -4.06 -27.76
N VAL A 120 23.28 -3.34 -26.73
CA VAL A 120 24.08 -2.11 -26.88
C VAL A 120 25.31 -2.17 -25.97
N PRO A 121 26.44 -2.73 -26.46
CA PRO A 121 27.67 -2.84 -25.68
C PRO A 121 28.24 -1.50 -25.21
N SER A 122 28.03 -0.41 -25.95
CA SER A 122 28.55 0.92 -25.61
C SER A 122 27.65 1.72 -24.65
N ILE A 123 26.63 1.10 -24.06
CA ILE A 123 25.62 1.79 -23.26
C ILE A 123 26.20 2.43 -21.99
N THR A 124 25.75 3.64 -21.69
CA THR A 124 26.12 4.39 -20.48
C THR A 124 25.16 4.13 -19.33
N VAL A 125 25.60 4.44 -18.10
CA VAL A 125 24.78 4.28 -16.88
C VAL A 125 23.50 5.13 -16.92
N ASN A 126 23.56 6.31 -17.54
CA ASN A 126 22.39 7.19 -17.67
C ASN A 126 21.36 6.61 -18.65
N GLU A 127 21.82 6.03 -19.77
CA GLU A 127 20.93 5.36 -20.74
C GLU A 127 20.29 4.12 -20.14
N LEU A 128 21.05 3.32 -19.38
CA LEU A 128 20.50 2.20 -18.61
C LEU A 128 19.43 2.66 -17.62
N SER A 129 19.66 3.78 -16.93
CA SER A 129 18.68 4.35 -16.00
C SER A 129 17.38 4.72 -16.70
N ASN A 130 17.48 5.38 -17.86
CA ASN A 130 16.32 5.80 -18.65
C ASN A 130 15.55 4.59 -19.21
N GLN A 131 16.23 3.55 -19.67
CA GLN A 131 15.60 2.37 -20.27
C GLN A 131 15.00 1.42 -19.22
N THR A 132 15.64 1.26 -18.06
CA THR A 132 15.20 0.31 -17.03
C THR A 132 14.32 0.93 -15.95
N GLY A 133 14.29 2.27 -15.84
CA GLY A 133 13.66 2.99 -14.73
C GLY A 133 14.38 2.80 -13.38
N LEU A 134 15.56 2.16 -13.38
CA LEU A 134 16.37 1.98 -12.18
C LEU A 134 17.20 3.23 -11.89
N SER A 135 17.47 3.47 -10.61
CA SER A 135 18.37 4.57 -10.22
C SER A 135 19.81 4.27 -10.64
N THR A 136 20.55 5.32 -11.01
CA THR A 136 21.99 5.24 -11.35
C THR A 136 22.81 4.55 -10.26
N ARG A 137 22.46 4.76 -8.98
CA ARG A 137 23.08 4.09 -7.83
C ARG A 137 22.85 2.58 -7.84
N LYS A 138 21.62 2.14 -8.14
CA LYS A 138 21.27 0.71 -8.22
C LYS A 138 21.99 0.03 -9.38
N ILE A 139 22.03 0.68 -10.54
CA ILE A 139 22.78 0.21 -11.73
C ILE A 139 24.27 0.09 -11.42
N SER A 140 24.86 1.08 -10.74
CA SER A 140 26.28 1.05 -10.38
C SER A 140 26.62 -0.11 -9.44
N ARG A 141 25.73 -0.39 -8.47
CA ARG A 141 25.86 -1.53 -7.57
C ARG A 141 25.79 -2.85 -8.33
N ILE A 142 24.75 -3.05 -9.14
CA ILE A 142 24.57 -4.29 -9.91
C ILE A 142 25.74 -4.50 -10.89
N SER A 143 26.16 -3.45 -11.60
CA SER A 143 27.30 -3.53 -12.54
C SER A 143 28.59 -3.91 -11.83
N LYS A 144 28.77 -3.51 -10.57
CA LYS A 144 29.92 -3.92 -9.75
C LYS A 144 29.81 -5.41 -9.40
N GLU A 145 28.66 -5.86 -8.92
CA GLU A 145 28.40 -7.26 -8.57
C GLU A 145 28.56 -8.19 -9.80
N LEU A 146 28.08 -7.78 -10.98
CA LEU A 146 28.24 -8.52 -12.24
C LEU A 146 29.70 -8.63 -12.70
N ARG A 147 30.54 -7.64 -12.39
CA ARG A 147 31.97 -7.69 -12.69
C ARG A 147 32.72 -8.59 -11.69
N GLU A 148 32.37 -8.52 -10.42
CA GLU A 148 32.96 -9.36 -9.37
C GLU A 148 32.64 -10.84 -9.58
N THR A 149 31.43 -11.14 -10.06
CA THR A 149 31.02 -12.50 -10.44
C THR A 149 31.57 -12.96 -11.79
N GLY A 150 32.25 -12.07 -12.54
CA GLY A 150 32.86 -12.39 -13.84
C GLY A 150 31.89 -12.47 -15.02
N LYS A 151 30.60 -12.19 -14.83
CA LYS A 151 29.56 -12.25 -15.87
C LYS A 151 29.72 -11.16 -16.93
N ILE A 152 30.24 -9.99 -16.55
CA ILE A 152 30.52 -8.90 -17.49
C ILE A 152 31.94 -8.36 -17.33
N THR A 153 32.56 -8.00 -18.45
CA THR A 153 33.84 -7.29 -18.50
C THR A 153 33.70 -6.03 -19.34
N ARG A 154 34.59 -5.06 -19.12
CA ARG A 154 34.59 -3.82 -19.90
C ARG A 154 35.86 -3.75 -20.73
N ILE A 155 35.71 -3.76 -22.05
CA ILE A 155 36.81 -3.66 -23.00
C ILE A 155 37.00 -2.20 -23.41
N GLY A 156 38.22 -1.69 -23.34
CA GLY A 156 38.60 -0.37 -23.88
C GLY A 156 38.75 0.73 -22.82
N SER A 157 38.72 1.98 -23.28
CA SER A 157 38.98 3.15 -22.43
C SER A 157 37.89 3.37 -21.37
N THR A 158 38.26 3.90 -20.21
CA THR A 158 37.33 4.25 -19.13
C THR A 158 36.16 5.14 -19.59
N ARG A 159 36.33 5.94 -20.66
CA ARG A 159 35.27 6.80 -21.21
C ARG A 159 34.53 6.23 -22.42
N LYS A 160 35.16 5.35 -23.21
CA LYS A 160 34.63 4.87 -24.51
C LYS A 160 34.56 3.34 -24.64
N GLY A 161 34.86 2.63 -23.56
CA GLY A 161 34.88 1.18 -23.55
C GLY A 161 33.47 0.59 -23.56
N ALA A 162 33.36 -0.59 -24.17
CA ALA A 162 32.14 -1.36 -24.33
C ALA A 162 32.08 -2.53 -23.32
N TRP A 163 30.87 -2.96 -23.00
CA TRP A 163 30.59 -4.12 -22.16
C TRP A 163 30.64 -5.40 -23.00
N GLN A 164 31.35 -6.40 -22.48
CA GLN A 164 31.38 -7.76 -23.01
C GLN A 164 30.78 -8.68 -21.96
N ILE A 165 29.88 -9.55 -22.39
CA ILE A 165 29.29 -10.60 -21.56
C ILE A 165 30.16 -11.83 -21.71
N ASN A 166 30.58 -12.40 -20.58
CA ASN A 166 31.30 -13.65 -20.54
C ASN A 166 30.30 -14.73 -20.13
N ASP A 167 30.00 -15.65 -21.04
CA ASP A 167 29.24 -16.88 -20.75
C ASP A 167 30.12 -17.92 -20.05
#